data_AF-A0A4Q3WEF8-F1
#
_entry.id   AF-A0A4Q3WEF8-F1
#
_cell.length_a   1.000
_cell.length_b   1.000
_cell.length_c   1.000
_cell.angle_alpha   90.00
_cell.angle_beta   90.00
_cell.angle_gamma   90.00
#
_symmetry.space_group_name_H-M   'P 1'
#
loop_
_entity.id
_entity.type
_entity.pdbx_description
1 polymer ?
#
loop_
_entity_poly.entity_id
_entity_poly.type
_entity_poly.pdbx_seq_one_letter_code
_entity_poly.pdbx_strand_id
1 'polypeptide(L)' 'IEAIFTVLALRDQIAPPTLNLQTPDEAADGLDLVGPTARRVAMTHALSNGFGFGGVNASALFRRWEGR' A
#
# COMPACT_ATOMS: atom_id res chain seq x y z
N ILE A 1 4.55 11.72 2.26
CA ILE A 1 5.13 11.01 1.09
C ILE A 1 4.32 9.74 0.80
N GLU A 2 4.14 8.83 1.75
CA GLU A 2 3.38 7.58 1.57
C GLU A 2 1.97 7.80 1.00
N ALA A 3 1.19 8.73 1.57
CA ALA A 3 -0.13 9.08 1.06
C ALA A 3 -0.15 9.47 -0.43
N ILE A 4 0.90 10.13 -0.94
CA ILE A 4 1.02 10.48 -2.36
C ILE A 4 1.12 9.20 -3.19
N PHE A 5 1.97 8.26 -2.78
CA PHE A 5 2.12 6.97 -3.47
C PHE A 5 0.85 6.11 -3.37
N THR A 6 0.14 6.13 -2.24
CA THR A 6 -1.16 5.46 -2.09
C THR A 6 -2.19 6.01 -3.09
N VAL A 7 -2.27 7.34 -3.24
CA VAL A 7 -3.16 7.98 -4.22
C VAL A 7 -2.74 7.67 -5.66
N LEU A 8 -1.44 7.66 -5.96
CA LEU A 8 -0.94 7.27 -7.28
C LEU A 8 -1.24 5.80 -7.61
N ALA A 9 -1.11 4.89 -6.64
CA ALA A 9 -1.49 3.48 -6.78
C ALA A 9 -2.99 3.33 -7.11
N LEU A 10 -3.85 4.09 -6.42
CA LEU A 10 -5.28 4.17 -6.73
C LEU A 10 -5.56 4.74 -8.12
N ARG A 11 -4.83 5.77 -8.55
CA ARG A 11 -5.01 6.39 -9.87
C ARG A 11 -4.60 5.44 -10.99
N ASP A 12 -3.41 4.84 -10.86
CA ASP A 12 -2.75 4.07 -11.91
C ASP A 12 -3.14 2.58 -11.89
N GLN A 13 -3.85 2.14 -10.84
CA GLN A 13 -4.30 0.76 -10.62
C GLN A 13 -3.14 -0.23 -10.58
N ILE A 14 -2.05 0.19 -9.92
CA ILE A 14 -0.82 -0.57 -9.74
C ILE A 14 -0.41 -0.45 -8.28
N ALA A 15 -0.29 -1.59 -7.59
CA ALA A 15 0.35 -1.68 -6.29
C ALA A 15 1.88 -1.68 -6.48
N PRO A 16 2.61 -0.74 -5.85
CA PRO A 16 4.07 -0.71 -5.92
C PRO A 16 4.66 -1.93 -5.20
N PRO A 17 5.85 -2.41 -5.61
CA PRO A 17 6.49 -3.54 -4.95
C PRO A 17 7.17 -3.12 -3.65
N THR A 18 7.13 -4.01 -2.67
CA THR A 18 8.14 -4.07 -1.62
C THR A 18 9.43 -4.59 -2.25
N LEU A 19 10.39 -3.68 -2.44
CA LEU A 19 11.70 -4.00 -2.99
C LEU A 19 12.44 -4.98 -2.06
N ASN A 20 13.21 -5.91 -2.63
CA ASN A 20 13.99 -6.91 -1.89
C ASN A 20 13.16 -7.89 -1.04
N LEU A 21 11.93 -8.19 -1.47
CA LEU A 21 11.13 -9.25 -0.86
C LEU A 21 11.43 -10.61 -1.55
N GLN A 22 12.58 -11.23 -1.25
CA GLN A 22 12.92 -12.57 -1.75
C GLN A 22 12.54 -13.69 -0.79
N THR A 23 12.67 -13.44 0.51
CA THR A 23 12.38 -14.42 1.57
C THR A 23 11.50 -13.75 2.62
N PRO A 24 10.16 -13.80 2.46
CA PRO A 24 9.23 -13.25 3.45
C PRO A 24 9.38 -13.95 4.81
N ASP A 25 9.12 -13.20 5.87
CA ASP A 25 9.14 -13.71 7.24
C ASP A 25 7.98 -14.69 7.48
N GLU A 26 8.19 -15.75 8.26
CA GLU A 26 7.14 -16.72 8.64
C GLU A 26 5.98 -16.05 9.40
N ALA A 27 6.26 -14.99 10.17
CA ALA A 27 5.23 -14.22 10.87
C ALA A 27 4.29 -13.46 9.92
N ALA A 28 4.65 -13.32 8.65
CA ALA A 28 3.81 -12.72 7.61
C ALA A 28 3.00 -13.77 6.83
N ASP A 29 3.00 -15.05 7.24
CA ASP A 29 2.21 -16.09 6.57
C ASP A 29 0.72 -15.72 6.50
N GLY A 30 0.12 -15.96 5.34
CA GLY A 30 -1.25 -15.53 5.01
C GLY A 30 -1.42 -14.06 4.58
N LEU A 31 -0.37 -13.23 4.62
CA LEU A 31 -0.42 -11.86 4.06
C LEU A 31 -0.06 -11.86 2.57
N ASP A 32 -0.87 -11.17 1.78
CA ASP A 32 -0.61 -10.96 0.35
C ASP A 32 0.33 -9.77 0.13
N LEU A 33 1.63 -10.02 0.27
CA LEU A 33 2.68 -9.02 0.08
C LEU A 33 2.98 -8.83 -1.42
N VAL A 34 2.93 -7.59 -1.91
CA VAL A 34 3.30 -7.27 -3.30
C VAL A 34 4.83 -7.12 -3.39
N GLY A 35 5.50 -8.02 -4.11
CA GLY A 35 6.93 -7.93 -4.38
C GLY A 35 7.46 -9.20 -5.08
N PRO A 36 8.67 -9.16 -5.66
CA PRO A 36 9.55 -8.00 -5.83
C PRO A 36 9.17 -7.10 -7.02
N THR A 37 8.12 -7.46 -7.76
CA THR A 37 7.62 -6.69 -8.92
C THR A 37 6.27 -6.05 -8.64
N ALA A 38 6.02 -4.90 -9.27
CA ALA A 38 4.72 -4.22 -9.17
C ALA A 38 3.58 -5.14 -9.66
N ARG A 39 2.38 -4.97 -9.09
CA ARG A 39 1.20 -5.77 -9.46
C ARG A 39 0.04 -4.87 -9.86
N ARG A 40 -0.61 -5.16 -10.99
CA ARG A 40 -1.88 -4.51 -11.34
C ARG A 40 -2.96 -5.00 -10.39
N VAL A 41 -3.68 -4.07 -9.77
CA VAL A 41 -4.74 -4.39 -8.81
C VAL A 41 -5.90 -3.43 -9.06
N ALA A 42 -7.08 -3.99 -9.33
CA ALA A 42 -8.31 -3.21 -9.40
C ALA A 42 -8.70 -2.79 -7.96
N MET A 43 -8.59 -1.49 -7.68
CA MET A 43 -8.80 -0.95 -6.33
C MET A 43 -9.65 0.32 -6.36
N THR A 44 -10.60 0.41 -5.44
CA THR A 44 -11.47 1.58 -5.24
C THR A 44 -11.07 2.39 -4.01
N HIS A 45 -10.47 1.73 -3.01
CA HIS A 45 -10.01 2.34 -1.77
C HIS A 45 -8.62 1.83 -1.42
N ALA A 46 -7.83 2.66 -0.75
CA ALA A 46 -6.54 2.26 -0.20
C ALA A 46 -6.26 3.03 1.10
N LEU A 47 -5.60 2.35 2.03
CA LEU A 47 -5.26 2.86 3.36
C LEU A 47 -3.75 3.11 3.44
N SER A 48 -3.35 4.28 3.94
CA SER A 48 -1.98 4.58 4.34
C SER A 48 -1.91 4.59 5.86
N ASN A 49 -1.14 3.67 6.44
CA ASN A 49 -0.92 3.59 7.88
C ASN A 49 0.49 4.11 8.21
N GLY A 50 0.60 4.90 9.28
CA GLY A 50 1.87 5.37 9.84
C GLY A 50 1.94 5.09 11.33
N PHE A 51 3.03 4.44 11.75
CA PHE A 51 3.32 4.12 13.15
C PHE A 51 4.69 4.71 13.52
N GLY A 52 4.66 5.86 14.18
CA GLY A 52 5.84 6.64 14.55
C GLY A 52 6.31 6.37 15.98
N PHE A 53 7.56 6.75 16.25
CA PHE A 53 8.13 6.72 17.60
C PHE A 53 7.30 7.53 18.60
N GLY A 54 7.35 7.13 19.87
CA GLY A 54 6.55 7.76 20.93
C GLY A 54 5.06 7.36 20.92
N GLY A 55 4.69 6.32 20.15
CA GLY A 55 3.32 5.80 20.11
C GLY A 55 2.37 6.59 19.22
N VAL A 56 2.89 7.37 18.26
CA VAL A 56 2.08 8.15 17.34
C VAL A 56 1.57 7.24 16.22
N ASN A 57 0.27 6.95 16.23
CA ASN A 57 -0.40 6.11 15.23
C ASN A 57 -1.38 6.95 14.42
N ALA A 58 -1.32 6.88 13.10
CA ALA A 58 -2.26 7.56 12.21
C ALA A 58 -2.59 6.71 10.99
N SER A 59 -3.82 6.85 10.51
CA SER A 59 -4.32 6.17 9.32
C SER A 59 -5.10 7.13 8.44
N ALA A 60 -4.88 7.05 7.12
CA ALA A 60 -5.59 7.84 6.12
C ALA A 60 -6.19 6.91 5.05
N LEU A 61 -7.52 6.92 4.91
CA LEU A 61 -8.25 6.17 3.90
C LEU A 61 -8.54 7.06 2.69
N PHE A 62 -8.19 6.59 1.51
CA PHE A 62 -8.44 7.27 0.25
C PHE A 62 -9.40 6.45 -0.61
N ARG A 63 -10.27 7.15 -1.34
CA ARG A 63 -11.08 6.57 -2.42
C ARG A 63 -10.56 7.09 -3.75
N ARG A 64 -10.51 6.22 -4.76
CA ARG A 64 -10.21 6.61 -6.14
C ARG A 64 -11.27 7.60 -6.64
N TRP A 65 -10.80 8.69 -7.24
CA TRP A 65 -11.69 9.68 -7.86
C TRP A 65 -12.26 9.15 -9.18
N GLU A 66 -13.59 9.23 -9.33
CA GLU A 66 -14.33 8.72 -10.50
C GLU A 66 -14.86 9.84 -11.41
N GLY A 67 -14.48 11.10 -11.16
CA GLY A 67 -14.75 12.21 -12.09
C GLY A 67 -16.16 12.78 -12.06
N ARG A 68 -16.84 12.80 -10.91
CA ARG A 68 -18.19 13.39 -10.77
C ARG A 68 -18.18 14.75 -10.12
#